data_AF-A0AAV9XIQ3-F1
#
_entry.id   AF-A0AAV9XIQ3-F1
#
_cell.length_a   1.000
_cell.length_b   1.000
_cell.length_c   1.000
_cell.angle_alpha   90.00
_cell.angle_beta   90.00
_cell.angle_gamma   90.00
#
_symmetry.space_group_name_H-M   'P 1'
#
loop_
_entity.id
_entity.type
_entity.pdbx_description
1 polymer ?
#
loop_
_entity_poly.entity_id
_entity_poly.type
_entity_poly.pdbx_seq_one_letter_code
_entity_poly.pdbx_strand_id
1 'polypeptide(L)'
;MADHNPLTPAFAPFFGMAGIAFAMIGGCAGAAFGTAKSGIGISGIGIFRPELIMKSLIPVVMSGILGVYSLVVAVLIAGDMGPEKSYSLFQGFCHFGAGLTVGLTGLAAGYAIGNVGDSGVRAYMSQSRVYVGMVCYHF
;
A
#
# COMPACT_ATOMS: atom_id res chain seq x y z
N MET A 1 -6.56 23.96 -37.44
CA MET A 1 -7.92 23.67 -36.96
C MET A 1 -7.75 22.58 -35.92
N ALA A 2 -7.76 22.96 -34.65
CA ALA A 2 -7.63 21.99 -33.56
C ALA A 2 -8.86 21.09 -33.58
N ASP A 3 -8.65 19.81 -33.84
CA ASP A 3 -9.66 18.77 -33.77
C ASP A 3 -10.14 18.69 -32.31
N HIS A 4 -11.13 19.53 -31.97
CA HIS A 4 -11.84 19.51 -30.70
C HIS A 4 -12.72 18.26 -30.68
N ASN A 5 -12.10 17.08 -30.60
CA ASN A 5 -12.80 15.85 -30.35
C ASN A 5 -13.31 15.91 -28.89
N PRO A 6 -14.63 15.90 -28.65
CA PRO A 6 -15.21 16.01 -27.30
C PRO A 6 -14.80 14.85 -26.36
N LEU A 7 -14.21 13.79 -26.91
CA LEU A 7 -13.79 12.59 -26.19
C LEU A 7 -12.34 12.66 -25.68
N THR A 8 -11.51 13.60 -26.17
CA THR A 8 -10.08 13.74 -25.82
C THR A 8 -9.73 15.20 -25.46
N PRO A 9 -10.29 15.75 -24.37
CA PRO A 9 -9.95 17.10 -23.95
C PRO A 9 -8.55 17.17 -23.32
N ALA A 10 -7.91 18.34 -23.40
CA ALA A 10 -6.55 18.57 -22.88
C ALA A 10 -6.39 18.32 -21.37
N PHE A 11 -7.50 18.28 -20.61
CA PHE A 11 -7.51 17.97 -19.18
C PHE A 11 -7.62 16.46 -18.87
N ALA A 12 -7.76 15.58 -19.87
CA ALA A 12 -7.86 14.13 -19.63
C ALA A 12 -6.67 13.54 -18.83
N PRO A 13 -5.41 13.97 -19.01
CA PRO A 13 -4.27 13.48 -18.23
C PRO A 13 -4.31 13.86 -16.74
N PHE A 14 -5.08 14.88 -16.35
CA PHE A 14 -5.21 15.29 -14.95
C PHE A 14 -5.78 14.17 -14.08
N PHE A 15 -6.80 13.46 -14.58
CA PHE A 15 -7.40 12.34 -13.86
C PHE A 15 -6.46 11.12 -13.78
N GLY A 16 -5.65 10.88 -14.82
CA GLY A 16 -4.61 9.85 -14.79
C GLY A 16 -3.53 10.12 -13.74
N MET A 17 -3.01 11.36 -13.69
CA MET A 17 -2.05 11.79 -12.67
C MET A 17 -2.64 11.76 -11.26
N ALA A 18 -3.90 12.17 -11.11
CA ALA A 18 -4.61 12.07 -9.83
C ALA A 18 -4.71 10.61 -9.37
N GLY A 19 -5.01 9.66 -10.27
CA GLY A 19 -5.03 8.23 -9.96
C GLY A 19 -3.69 7.71 -9.43
N ILE A 20 -2.58 8.08 -10.08
CA ILE A 20 -1.22 7.76 -9.63
C ILE A 20 -0.97 8.31 -8.21
N ALA A 21 -1.34 9.57 -7.97
CA ALA A 21 -1.16 10.20 -6.66
C ALA A 21 -1.96 9.49 -5.56
N PHE A 22 -3.25 9.19 -5.82
CA PHE A 22 -4.10 8.49 -4.85
C PHE A 22 -3.62 7.07 -4.55
N ALA A 23 -3.14 6.34 -5.57
CA ALA A 23 -2.56 5.01 -5.39
C ALA A 23 -1.35 5.07 -4.45
N MET A 24 -0.40 5.98 -4.73
CA MET A 24 0.83 6.11 -3.96
C MET A 24 0.57 6.59 -2.54
N ILE A 25 -0.27 7.61 -2.35
CA ILE A 25 -0.56 8.16 -1.01
C ILE A 25 -1.25 7.09 -0.15
N GLY A 26 -2.26 6.40 -0.68
CA GLY A 26 -2.97 5.34 0.04
C GLY A 26 -2.07 4.17 0.40
N GLY A 27 -1.25 3.71 -0.56
CA GLY A 27 -0.28 2.64 -0.37
C GLY A 27 0.81 2.95 0.66
N CYS A 28 1.45 4.11 0.53
CA CYS A 28 2.49 4.55 1.44
C CYS A 28 1.94 4.83 2.84
N ALA A 29 0.73 5.41 2.95
CA ALA A 29 0.08 5.59 4.25
C ALA A 29 -0.20 4.24 4.93
N GLY A 30 -0.80 3.28 4.20
CA GLY A 30 -1.05 1.94 4.72
C GLY A 30 0.23 1.24 5.19
N ALA A 31 1.29 1.29 4.38
CA ALA A 31 2.59 0.72 4.71
C ALA A 31 3.25 1.38 5.93
N ALA A 32 3.12 2.71 6.07
CA ALA A 32 3.62 3.45 7.20
C ALA A 32 2.86 3.12 8.49
N PHE A 33 1.52 3.03 8.43
CA PHE A 33 0.69 2.68 9.59
C PHE A 33 0.96 1.26 10.09
N GLY A 34 1.03 0.27 9.19
CA GLY A 34 1.32 -1.12 9.55
C GLY A 34 2.72 -1.28 10.16
N THR A 35 3.70 -0.56 9.62
CA THR A 35 5.07 -0.53 10.14
C THR A 35 5.15 0.14 11.52
N ALA A 36 4.51 1.30 11.69
CA ALA A 36 4.53 2.04 12.94
C ALA A 36 3.90 1.24 14.11
N LYS A 37 2.71 0.67 13.89
CA LYS A 37 2.02 -0.18 14.88
C LYS A 37 2.84 -1.42 15.24
N SER A 38 3.37 -2.12 14.23
CA SER A 38 4.22 -3.31 14.46
C SER A 38 5.51 -2.95 15.20
N GLY A 39 6.12 -1.82 14.84
CA GLY A 39 7.34 -1.30 15.49
C GLY A 39 7.16 -1.02 16.98
N ILE A 40 6.03 -0.44 17.38
CA ILE A 40 5.71 -0.19 18.80
C ILE A 40 5.68 -1.52 19.59
N GLY A 41 5.05 -2.55 19.04
CA GLY A 41 5.00 -3.89 19.66
C GLY A 41 6.40 -4.52 19.78
N ILE A 42 7.22 -4.40 18.74
CA ILE A 42 8.60 -4.95 18.71
C ILE A 42 9.49 -4.23 19.72
N SER A 43 9.45 -2.90 19.79
CA SER A 43 10.21 -2.13 20.76
C SER A 43 9.81 -2.47 22.21
N GLY A 44 8.53 -2.76 22.45
CA GLY A 44 8.02 -3.18 23.76
C GLY A 44 8.57 -4.54 24.22
N ILE A 45 8.72 -5.52 23.31
CA ILE A 45 9.31 -6.83 23.65
C ILE A 45 10.83 -6.81 23.69
N GLY A 46 11.47 -5.88 22.98
CA GLY A 46 12.93 -5.83 22.81
C GLY A 46 13.71 -5.59 24.10
N ILE A 47 13.10 -4.89 25.06
CA ILE A 47 13.67 -4.69 26.40
C ILE A 47 13.64 -5.95 27.28
N PHE A 48 12.74 -6.89 27.01
CA PHE A 48 12.57 -8.10 27.82
C PHE A 48 13.26 -9.33 27.20
N ARG A 49 13.11 -9.53 25.88
CA ARG A 49 13.66 -10.68 25.16
C ARG A 49 14.18 -10.27 23.77
N PRO A 50 15.43 -9.76 23.68
CA PRO A 50 15.98 -9.25 22.43
C PRO A 50 16.16 -10.34 21.35
N GLU A 51 16.30 -11.60 21.75
CA GLU A 51 16.43 -12.74 20.83
C GLU A 51 15.19 -12.95 19.94
N LEU A 52 14.03 -12.44 20.36
CA LEU A 52 12.76 -12.56 19.64
C LEU A 52 12.54 -11.41 18.63
N ILE A 53 13.35 -10.34 18.66
CA ILE A 53 13.20 -9.17 17.79
C ILE A 53 13.38 -9.56 16.32
N MET A 54 14.42 -10.33 16.00
CA MET A 54 14.77 -10.69 14.62
C MET A 54 13.62 -11.44 13.91
N LYS A 55 12.93 -12.32 14.64
CA LYS A 55 11.75 -13.06 14.12
C LYS A 55 10.51 -12.18 14.03
N SER A 56 10.43 -11.15 14.87
CA SER A 56 9.29 -10.23 14.92
C SER A 56 9.35 -9.13 13.85
N LEU A 57 10.38 -9.11 12.98
CA LEU A 57 10.49 -8.16 11.86
C LEU A 57 9.65 -8.54 10.64
N ILE A 58 9.13 -9.77 10.55
CA ILE A 58 8.32 -10.22 9.40
C ILE A 58 7.10 -9.32 9.15
N PRO A 59 6.28 -8.95 10.16
CA PRO A 59 5.15 -8.04 9.98
C PRO A 59 5.53 -6.67 9.39
N VAL A 60 6.74 -6.17 9.71
CA VAL A 60 7.23 -4.90 9.19
C VAL A 60 7.54 -5.01 7.69
N VAL A 61 8.23 -6.08 7.29
CA VAL A 61 8.58 -6.31 5.88
C VAL A 61 7.32 -6.47 5.04
N MET A 62 6.34 -7.23 5.54
CA MET A 62 5.09 -7.48 4.82
C MET A 62 4.21 -6.23 4.69
N SER A 63 4.17 -5.36 5.72
CA SER A 63 3.57 -4.03 5.58
C SER A 63 4.27 -3.19 4.49
N GLY A 64 5.57 -3.38 4.27
CA GLY A 64 6.33 -2.71 3.22
C GLY A 64 5.93 -3.12 1.80
N ILE A 65 5.46 -4.36 1.59
CA ILE A 65 5.07 -4.88 0.27
C ILE A 65 3.85 -4.12 -0.29
N LEU A 66 2.96 -3.62 0.57
CA LEU A 66 1.82 -2.76 0.18
C LEU A 66 2.26 -1.52 -0.61
N GLY A 67 3.40 -0.93 -0.24
CA GLY A 67 3.99 0.20 -0.95
C GLY A 67 4.47 -0.21 -2.35
N VAL A 68 5.05 -1.41 -2.49
CA VAL A 68 5.49 -1.94 -3.78
C VAL A 68 4.30 -2.21 -4.70
N TYR A 69 3.19 -2.77 -4.19
CA TYR A 69 1.98 -2.97 -4.99
C TYR A 69 1.44 -1.66 -5.56
N SER A 70 1.42 -0.62 -4.74
CA SER A 70 0.94 0.70 -5.14
C SER A 70 1.89 1.36 -6.15
N LEU A 71 3.20 1.19 -5.95
CA LEU A 71 4.23 1.66 -6.88
C LEU A 71 4.12 1.00 -8.25
N VAL A 72 3.90 -0.32 -8.31
CA VAL A 72 3.73 -1.04 -9.58
C VAL A 72 2.54 -0.48 -10.36
N VAL A 73 1.40 -0.26 -9.69
CA VAL A 73 0.21 0.31 -10.32
C VAL A 73 0.47 1.74 -10.81
N ALA A 74 1.14 2.56 -10.01
CA ALA A 74 1.53 3.92 -10.39
C ALA A 74 2.42 3.94 -11.65
N VAL A 75 3.41 3.05 -11.74
CA VAL A 75 4.33 2.95 -12.89
C VAL A 75 3.60 2.43 -14.13
N LEU A 76 2.67 1.48 -13.99
CA LEU A 76 1.87 0.98 -15.12
C LEU A 76 0.98 2.09 -15.71
N ILE A 77 0.35 2.90 -14.86
CA ILE A 77 -0.47 4.04 -15.32
C ILE A 77 0.42 5.11 -15.98
N ALA A 78 1.57 5.42 -15.38
CA ALA A 78 2.52 6.39 -15.94
C ALA A 78 3.09 5.94 -17.29
N GLY A 79 3.36 4.65 -17.47
CA GLY A 79 3.85 4.08 -18.72
C GLY A 79 2.81 4.08 -19.85
N ASP A 80 1.52 4.06 -19.51
CA ASP A 80 0.46 4.11 -20.52
C ASP A 80 0.13 5.55 -20.96
N MET A 81 0.43 6.54 -20.10
CA MET A 81 0.30 7.97 -20.39
C MET A 81 1.46 8.51 -21.25
N GLY A 82 1.39 8.30 -22.56
CA GLY A 82 2.34 8.89 -23.52
C GLY A 82 1.82 10.19 -24.17
N PRO A 83 2.67 11.21 -24.41
CA PRO A 83 2.28 12.48 -25.04
C PRO A 83 1.82 12.34 -26.50
N GLU A 84 2.17 11.23 -27.17
CA GLU A 84 1.73 10.91 -28.53
C GLU A 84 0.40 10.15 -28.61
N LYS A 85 -0.11 9.64 -27.48
CA LYS A 85 -1.37 8.87 -27.47
C LYS A 85 -2.56 9.81 -27.24
N SER A 86 -3.59 9.67 -28.08
CA SER A 86 -4.89 10.32 -27.86
C SER A 86 -5.55 9.79 -26.58
N TYR A 87 -5.33 10.48 -25.46
CA TYR A 87 -5.82 10.06 -24.16
C TYR A 87 -7.30 10.42 -24.01
N SER A 88 -8.17 9.42 -23.99
CA SER A 88 -9.61 9.63 -23.82
C SER A 88 -9.97 9.94 -22.37
N LEU A 89 -10.99 10.79 -22.17
CA LEU A 89 -11.53 11.09 -20.84
C LEU A 89 -11.97 9.82 -20.08
N PHE A 90 -12.53 8.84 -20.79
CA PHE A 90 -12.93 7.55 -20.22
C PHE A 90 -11.73 6.80 -19.64
N GLN A 91 -10.63 6.75 -20.37
CA GLN A 91 -9.39 6.12 -19.92
C GLN A 91 -8.85 6.83 -18.68
N GLY A 92 -8.86 8.17 -18.65
CA GLY A 92 -8.47 8.95 -17.47
C GLY A 92 -9.28 8.63 -16.21
N PHE A 93 -10.61 8.48 -16.32
CA PHE A 93 -11.44 8.06 -15.19
C PHE A 93 -11.21 6.60 -14.79
N CYS A 94 -10.94 5.70 -15.74
CA CYS A 94 -10.55 4.33 -15.42
C CYS A 94 -9.24 4.27 -14.63
N HIS A 95 -8.22 5.02 -15.02
CA HIS A 95 -6.95 5.09 -14.27
C HIS A 95 -7.13 5.76 -12.89
N PHE A 96 -7.98 6.78 -12.80
CA PHE A 96 -8.35 7.38 -11.52
C PHE A 96 -9.02 6.37 -10.59
N GLY A 97 -10.00 5.62 -11.09
CA GLY A 97 -10.69 4.58 -10.33
C GLY A 97 -9.76 3.43 -9.92
N ALA A 98 -8.88 2.99 -10.81
CA ALA A 98 -7.87 1.97 -10.52
C ALA A 98 -6.90 2.42 -9.42
N GLY A 99 -6.44 3.68 -9.46
CA GLY A 99 -5.58 4.21 -8.42
C GLY A 99 -6.28 4.35 -7.07
N LEU A 100 -7.55 4.75 -7.07
CA LEU A 100 -8.36 4.92 -5.85
C LEU A 100 -8.64 3.58 -5.18
N THR A 101 -9.02 2.54 -5.93
CA THR A 101 -9.28 1.21 -5.35
C THR A 101 -8.04 0.58 -4.74
N VAL A 102 -6.89 0.70 -5.41
CA VAL A 102 -5.60 0.21 -4.90
C VAL A 102 -5.16 1.00 -3.67
N GLY A 103 -5.28 2.33 -3.70
CA GLY A 103 -4.91 3.18 -2.57
C GLY A 103 -5.76 2.90 -1.32
N LEU A 104 -7.09 2.76 -1.46
CA LEU A 104 -7.97 2.48 -0.33
C LEU A 104 -7.82 1.06 0.21
N THR A 105 -7.67 0.06 -0.66
CA THR A 105 -7.43 -1.33 -0.23
C THR A 105 -6.07 -1.47 0.45
N GLY A 106 -5.03 -0.81 -0.06
CA GLY A 106 -3.71 -0.76 0.56
C GLY A 106 -3.72 -0.13 1.95
N LEU A 107 -4.51 0.94 2.14
CA LEU A 107 -4.68 1.58 3.45
C LEU A 107 -5.43 0.67 4.43
N ALA A 108 -6.53 0.05 4.01
CA ALA A 108 -7.31 -0.87 4.84
C ALA A 108 -6.50 -2.11 5.23
N ALA A 109 -5.75 -2.69 4.29
CA ALA A 109 -4.87 -3.81 4.53
C ALA A 109 -3.75 -3.44 5.51
N GLY A 110 -3.09 -2.29 5.32
CA GLY A 110 -2.06 -1.79 6.23
C GLY A 110 -2.57 -1.57 7.66
N TYR A 111 -3.82 -1.10 7.82
CA TYR A 111 -4.45 -0.96 9.13
C TYR A 111 -4.68 -2.31 9.82
N ALA A 112 -5.22 -3.30 9.09
CA ALA A 112 -5.41 -4.65 9.62
C ALA A 112 -4.08 -5.31 10.02
N ILE A 113 -3.08 -5.23 9.13
CA ILE A 113 -1.72 -5.70 9.34
C ILE A 113 -1.11 -5.09 10.60
N GLY A 114 -1.22 -3.78 10.79
CA GLY A 114 -0.67 -3.10 11.96
C GLY A 114 -1.31 -3.58 13.28
N ASN A 115 -2.63 -3.77 13.29
CA ASN A 115 -3.33 -4.17 14.51
C ASN A 115 -3.07 -5.64 14.88
N VAL A 116 -2.99 -6.52 13.87
CA VAL A 116 -2.60 -7.92 14.04
C VAL A 116 -1.12 -8.02 14.43
N GLY A 117 -0.25 -7.17 13.88
CA GLY A 117 1.17 -7.10 14.20
C GLY A 117 1.43 -6.75 15.67
N ASP A 118 0.84 -5.67 16.18
CA ASP A 118 1.00 -5.28 17.60
C ASP A 118 0.46 -6.35 18.56
N SER A 119 -0.75 -6.86 18.30
CA SER A 119 -1.37 -7.91 19.14
C SER A 119 -0.60 -9.23 19.07
N GLY A 120 -0.13 -9.60 17.89
CA GLY A 120 0.63 -10.81 17.63
C GLY A 120 1.98 -10.78 18.34
N VAL A 121 2.75 -9.70 18.19
CA VAL A 121 4.07 -9.55 18.82
C VAL A 121 3.96 -9.61 20.35
N ARG A 122 2.90 -9.03 20.93
CA ARG A 122 2.61 -9.15 22.37
C ARG A 122 2.27 -10.58 22.79
N ALA A 123 1.43 -11.30 22.04
CA ALA A 123 1.10 -12.69 22.34
C ALA A 123 2.32 -13.64 22.17
N TYR A 124 3.22 -13.32 21.25
CA TYR A 124 4.45 -14.06 21.01
C TYR A 124 5.43 -14.00 22.20
N MET A 125 5.34 -12.97 23.03
CA MET A 125 6.09 -12.89 24.29
C MET A 125 5.68 -13.99 25.28
N SER A 126 4.39 -14.32 25.35
CA SER A 126 3.86 -15.35 26.25
C SER A 126 4.09 -16.77 25.72
N GLN A 127 3.95 -16.99 24.41
CA GLN A 127 4.14 -18.33 23.82
C GLN A 127 4.77 -18.26 22.42
N SER A 128 5.96 -18.85 22.24
CA SER A 128 6.65 -18.84 20.95
C SER A 128 5.95 -19.67 19.86
N ARG A 129 5.01 -20.55 20.23
CA ARG A 129 4.21 -21.36 19.28
C ARG A 129 3.14 -20.58 18.51
N VAL A 130 2.72 -19.39 18.96
CA VAL A 130 1.75 -18.56 18.20
C VAL A 130 2.38 -17.85 16.99
N TYR A 131 3.69 -18.01 16.76
CA TYR A 131 4.39 -17.47 15.59
C TYR A 131 3.76 -17.90 14.26
N VAL A 132 3.41 -19.18 14.13
CA VAL A 132 2.77 -19.71 12.91
C VAL A 132 1.40 -19.06 12.70
N GLY A 133 0.62 -18.88 13.77
CA GLY A 133 -0.66 -18.19 13.70
C GLY A 133 -0.50 -16.74 13.24
N MET A 134 0.46 -16.01 13.80
CA MET A 134 0.73 -14.62 13.42
C MET A 134 1.17 -14.48 11.96
N VAL A 135 1.99 -15.41 11.46
CA VAL A 135 2.41 -15.43 10.05
C VAL A 135 1.23 -15.78 9.14
N CYS A 136 0.35 -16.72 9.52
CA CYS A 136 -0.83 -17.07 8.74
C CYS A 136 -1.84 -15.92 8.57
N TYR A 137 -1.94 -14.97 9.51
CA TYR A 137 -2.80 -13.78 9.36
C TYR A 137 -2.15 -12.66 8.51
N HIS A 138 -0.89 -12.85 8.13
CA HIS A 138 -0.10 -11.84 7.44
C HIS A 138 0.15 -12.19 5.97
N PHE A 139 -0.11 -13.44 5.57
CA PHE A 139 -0.19 -13.89 4.18
C PHE A 139 -1.64 -13.87 3.70
#